data_AF-A0A0P0FNF5-F1
#
_entry.id   AF-A0A0P0FNF5-F1
#
_cell.length_a   1.000
_cell.length_b   1.000
_cell.length_c   1.000
_cell.angle_alpha   90.00
_cell.angle_beta   90.00
_cell.angle_gamma   90.00
#
_symmetry.space_group_name_H-M   'P 1'
#
loop_
_entity.id
_entity.type
_entity.pdbx_description
1 polymer ?
#
loop_
_entity_poly.entity_id
_entity_poly.type
_entity_poly.pdbx_seq_one_letter_code
_entity_poly.pdbx_strand_id
1 'polypeptide(L)' 'MESTSEPVFIFFTELAIRIHGDRTDSERKRVIHLLERWRREQAEEATSSLSQSRPIVQAIDLAIEITRNAFIPPWER' A
#
# COMPACT_ATOMS: atom_id res chain seq x y z
N MET A 1 3.03 -18.00 -26.39
CA MET A 1 3.26 -18.37 -24.97
C MET A 1 3.34 -17.07 -24.21
N GLU A 2 2.27 -16.73 -23.51
CA GLU A 2 2.19 -15.55 -22.66
C GLU A 2 3.22 -15.70 -21.54
N SER A 3 4.20 -14.80 -21.52
CA SER A 3 5.09 -14.61 -20.39
C SER A 3 4.21 -14.23 -19.21
N THR A 4 3.96 -15.16 -18.29
CA THR A 4 3.43 -14.86 -16.96
C THR A 4 4.41 -13.90 -16.30
N SER A 5 4.15 -12.62 -16.46
CA SER A 5 4.83 -11.52 -15.80
C SER A 5 4.74 -11.79 -14.31
N GLU A 6 5.83 -12.27 -13.72
CA GLU A 6 5.93 -12.40 -12.28
C GLU A 6 5.63 -11.01 -11.68
N PRO A 7 4.74 -10.91 -10.68
CA PRO A 7 4.52 -9.64 -10.00
C PRO A 7 5.84 -9.23 -9.36
N VAL A 8 6.47 -8.19 -9.91
CA VAL A 8 7.74 -7.66 -9.43
C VAL A 8 7.54 -7.12 -8.01
N PHE A 9 7.85 -7.94 -7.01
CA PHE A 9 7.97 -7.54 -5.61
C PHE A 9 9.32 -6.83 -5.39
N ILE A 10 9.57 -5.73 -6.10
CA ILE A 10 10.72 -4.85 -5.89
C ILE A 10 10.19 -3.44 -5.66
N PHE A 11 9.55 -3.15 -4.51
CA PHE A 11 9.24 -1.75 -4.19
C PHE A 11 9.26 -1.39 -2.70
N PHE A 12 9.42 -2.31 -1.74
CA PHE A 12 9.44 -1.92 -0.33
C PHE A 12 10.68 -1.09 0.05
N THR A 13 11.87 -1.47 -0.41
CA THR A 13 13.12 -0.79 -0.03
C THR A 13 13.26 0.60 -0.67
N GLU A 14 12.92 0.75 -1.95
CA GLU A 14 12.95 2.06 -2.61
C GLU A 14 11.85 3.01 -2.11
N LEU A 15 10.67 2.46 -1.81
CA LEU A 15 9.59 3.21 -1.18
C LEU A 15 9.99 3.66 0.22
N ALA A 16 10.61 2.78 1.00
CA ALA A 16 11.17 3.11 2.31
C ALA A 16 12.20 4.24 2.23
N ILE A 17 13.14 4.16 1.28
CA ILE A 17 14.16 5.19 1.07
C ILE A 17 13.51 6.53 0.70
N ARG A 18 12.50 6.54 -0.19
CA ARG A 18 11.79 7.77 -0.58
C ARG A 18 10.96 8.36 0.57
N ILE A 19 10.20 7.53 1.30
CA ILE A 19 9.42 7.98 2.45
C ILE A 19 10.34 8.52 3.56
N HIS A 20 11.49 7.88 3.79
CA HIS A 20 12.44 8.33 4.81
C HIS A 20 13.25 9.55 4.36
N GLY A 21 13.59 9.65 3.07
CA GLY A 21 14.29 10.79 2.50
C GLY A 21 13.41 12.03 2.35
N ASP A 22 12.09 11.86 2.35
CA ASP A 22 11.13 12.94 2.26
C ASP A 22 10.85 13.59 3.63
N ARG A 23 11.52 14.72 3.87
CA ARG A 23 11.36 15.54 5.08
C ARG A 23 9.99 16.24 5.18
N THR A 24 9.19 16.21 4.13
CA THR A 24 7.91 16.93 4.04
C THR A 24 6.69 16.02 4.24
N ASP A 25 6.90 14.71 4.39
CA ASP A 25 5.86 13.69 4.53
C ASP A 25 4.92 13.59 3.29
N SER A 26 5.31 14.19 2.16
CA SER A 26 4.54 14.23 0.92
C SER A 26 4.42 12.86 0.25
N GLU A 27 5.49 12.06 0.21
CA GLU A 27 5.49 10.71 -0.36
C GLU A 27 4.69 9.75 0.51
N ARG A 28 4.79 9.85 1.84
CA ARG A 28 3.95 9.05 2.74
C ARG A 28 2.47 9.32 2.46
N LYS A 29 2.08 10.60 2.43
CA LYS A 29 0.70 11.01 2.11
C LYS A 29 0.27 10.55 0.72
N ARG A 30 1.14 10.66 -0.28
CA ARG A 30 0.89 10.20 -1.65
C ARG A 30 0.61 8.70 -1.70
N VAL A 31 1.41 7.89 -1.01
CA VAL A 31 1.27 6.43 -0.97
C VAL A 31 0.00 6.04 -0.24
N ILE A 32 -0.28 6.65 0.92
CA ILE A 32 -1.53 6.41 1.66
C ILE A 32 -2.73 6.75 0.78
N HIS A 33 -2.70 7.88 0.07
CA HIS A 33 -3.77 8.27 -0.84
C HIS A 33 -4.01 7.26 -1.96
N LEU A 34 -2.95 6.70 -2.55
CA LEU A 34 -3.04 5.66 -3.58
C LEU A 34 -3.64 4.36 -3.02
N LEU A 35 -3.21 3.95 -1.81
CA LEU A 35 -3.74 2.76 -1.15
C LEU A 35 -5.22 2.93 -0.76
N GLU A 36 -5.63 4.09 -0.26
CA GLU A 36 -7.02 4.39 0.06
C GLU A 36 -7.91 4.40 -1.18
N ARG A 37 -7.39 4.90 -2.30
CA ARG A 37 -8.09 4.82 -3.59
C ARG A 37 -8.26 3.37 -4.03
N TRP A 38 -7.19 2.58 -4.01
CA TRP A 38 -7.25 1.17 -4.42
C TRP A 38 -8.18 0.35 -3.53
N ARG A 39 -8.21 0.63 -2.22
CA ARG A 39 -9.16 0.05 -1.27
C ARG A 39 -10.62 0.28 -1.68
N ARG A 40 -10.95 1.51 -2.11
CA ARG A 40 -12.32 1.84 -2.56
C ARG A 40 -12.68 1.08 -3.82
N GLU A 41 -11.78 1.05 -4.80
CA GLU A 41 -11.96 0.29 -6.05
C GLU A 41 -12.22 -1.20 -5.75
N GLN A 42 -11.43 -1.80 -4.84
CA GLN A 42 -11.63 -3.19 -4.42
C GLN A 42 -12.91 -3.43 -3.62
N ALA A 43 -13.36 -2.45 -2.83
CA ALA A 43 -14.63 -2.52 -2.09
C ALA A 43 -15.85 -2.35 -3.02
N GLU A 44 -15.74 -1.60 -4.11
CA GLU A 44 -16.79 -1.48 -5.13
C GLU A 44 -16.89 -2.78 -5.95
N GLU A 45 -15.75 -3.37 -6.33
CA GLU A 45 -15.67 -4.69 -6.97
C GLU A 45 -16.20 -5.80 -6.06
N ALA A 46 -15.92 -5.73 -4.75
CA ALA A 46 -16.46 -6.62 -3.72
C ALA A 46 -17.99 -6.68 -3.69
N THR A 47 -18.60 -5.51 -3.83
CA THR A 47 -20.05 -5.36 -3.75
C THR A 47 -20.72 -5.98 -4.98
N SER A 48 -19.96 -6.08 -6.09
CA SER A 48 -20.39 -6.67 -7.36
C SER A 48 -20.08 -8.18 -7.47
N SER A 49 -19.08 -8.68 -6.73
CA SER A 49 -18.62 -10.09 -6.74
C SER A 49 -18.57 -10.66 -5.32
N LEU A 50 -19.57 -11.47 -4.97
CA LEU A 50 -19.94 -11.90 -3.61
C LEU A 50 -18.90 -12.73 -2.81
N SER A 51 -17.66 -12.96 -3.25
CA SER A 51 -16.78 -13.87 -2.48
C SER A 51 -15.26 -13.67 -2.45
N GLN A 52 -14.65 -12.81 -3.28
CA GLN A 52 -13.16 -12.78 -3.40
C GLN A 52 -12.46 -11.53 -2.87
N SER A 53 -13.20 -10.47 -2.56
CA SER A 53 -12.63 -9.15 -2.26
C SER A 53 -12.16 -8.94 -0.82
N ARG A 54 -12.66 -9.73 0.14
CA ARG A 54 -12.37 -9.52 1.57
C ARG A 54 -10.87 -9.64 1.92
N PRO A 55 -10.11 -10.64 1.43
CA PRO A 55 -8.68 -10.75 1.74
C PRO A 55 -7.84 -9.61 1.15
N ILE A 56 -8.21 -9.12 -0.04
CA ILE A 56 -7.48 -8.04 -0.72
C ILE A 56 -7.67 -6.73 0.05
N VAL A 57 -8.90 -6.40 0.44
CA VAL A 57 -9.18 -5.20 1.25
C VAL A 57 -8.42 -5.22 2.57
N GLN A 58 -8.36 -6.38 3.25
CA GLN A 58 -7.59 -6.54 4.49
C GLN A 58 -6.07 -6.34 4.28
N ALA A 59 -5.53 -6.86 3.18
CA ALA A 59 -4.12 -6.64 2.84
C ALA A 59 -3.81 -5.16 2.57
N ILE A 60 -4.73 -4.43 1.91
CA ILE A 60 -4.61 -3.00 1.68
C ILE A 60 -4.70 -2.22 3.00
N ASP A 61 -5.61 -2.59 3.90
CA ASP A 61 -5.72 -1.99 5.23
C ASP A 61 -4.42 -2.14 6.03
N LEU A 62 -3.82 -3.33 6.02
CA LEU A 62 -2.52 -3.58 6.64
C LEU A 62 -1.40 -2.75 6.00
N ALA A 63 -1.38 -2.62 4.66
CA ALA A 63 -0.40 -1.80 3.95
C ALA A 63 -0.51 -0.31 4.31
N ILE A 64 -1.72 0.22 4.51
CA ILE A 64 -1.95 1.58 4.98
C ILE A 64 -1.40 1.74 6.40
N GLU A 65 -1.68 0.80 7.30
CA GLU A 65 -1.20 0.84 8.68
C GLU A 65 0.33 0.77 8.76
N ILE A 66 0.95 -0.12 7.99
CA ILE A 66 2.41 -0.18 7.85
C ILE A 66 2.93 1.15 7.30
N THR A 67 2.33 1.73 6.25
CA THR A 67 2.82 2.99 5.69
C THR A 67 2.71 4.18 6.66
N ARG A 68 1.67 4.19 7.51
CA ARG A 68 1.48 5.22 8.55
C ARG A 68 2.53 5.10 9.67
N ASN A 69 2.84 3.87 10.08
CA ASN A 69 3.64 3.61 11.28
C ASN A 69 5.09 3.18 11.02
N ALA A 70 5.39 2.67 9.83
CA ALA A 70 6.74 2.35 9.40
C ALA A 70 7.51 3.64 9.13
N PHE A 71 8.83 3.56 9.29
CA PHE A 71 9.76 4.67 9.06
C PHE A 71 9.66 5.83 10.07
N ILE A 72 8.98 5.66 11.21
CA ILE A 72 9.24 6.46 12.41
C ILE A 72 10.36 5.75 13.17
N PRO A 73 11.56 6.36 13.29
CA PRO A 73 12.61 5.75 14.06
C PRO A 73 12.17 5.55 15.52
N PRO A 74 12.55 4.45 16.19
CA PRO A 74 12.09 4.15 17.54
C PRO A 74 12.50 5.22 18.58
N TRP A 75 13.46 6.08 18.27
CA TRP A 75 13.90 7.19 19.10
C TRP A 75 13.06 8.47 18.97
N GLU A 76 12.09 8.53 18.04
CA GLU A 76 11.14 9.64 17.87
C GLU A 76 9.71 9.29 18.34
N ARG A 77 9.51 8.14 18.99
CA ARG A 77 8.22 7.72 19.56
C ARG A 77 7.99 8.29 20.95
#